data_AF-A0A0M2UPF0-F1
#
_entry.id   AF-A0A0M2UPF0-F1
#
_cell.length_a   1.000
_cell.length_b   1.000
_cell.length_c   1.000
_cell.angle_alpha   90.00
_cell.angle_beta   90.00
_cell.angle_gamma   90.00
#
_symmetry.space_group_name_H-M   'P 1'
#
loop_
_entity.id
_entity.type
_entity.pdbx_description
1 polymer ?
#
loop_
_entity_poly.entity_id
_entity_poly.type
_entity_poly.pdbx_seq_one_letter_code
_entity_poly.pdbx_strand_id
1 'polypeptide(L)'
;MARAIKERIGSVDEPLEKKLWKAADKLRKNMDAAEYKHVVLGLIFLKYISDAFEELYEKLKEGKGDYEGADPEDKNEYTAEKVFYVPPSARWK
;
A
#
# COMPACT_ATOMS: atom_id res chain seq x y z
N MET A 1 -16.62 -40.43 -18.70
CA MET A 1 -16.30 -39.20 -19.46
C MET A 1 -16.82 -37.90 -18.82
N ALA A 2 -17.86 -37.89 -17.99
CA ALA A 2 -18.39 -36.67 -17.36
C ALA A 2 -17.57 -36.10 -16.17
N ARG A 3 -16.66 -36.89 -15.58
CA ARG A 3 -15.90 -36.49 -14.36
C ARG A 3 -14.71 -35.57 -14.65
N ALA A 4 -14.17 -35.60 -15.88
CA ALA A 4 -12.97 -34.85 -16.28
C ALA A 4 -13.23 -33.39 -16.70
N ILE A 5 -14.49 -32.98 -16.88
CA ILE A 5 -14.84 -31.60 -17.25
C ILE A 5 -14.94 -30.71 -16.00
N LYS A 6 -15.21 -31.28 -14.82
CA LYS A 6 -15.40 -30.52 -13.57
C LYS A 6 -14.10 -29.96 -12.99
N GLU A 7 -12.94 -30.50 -13.35
CA GLU A 7 -11.62 -30.06 -12.85
C GLU A 7 -10.96 -28.99 -13.71
N ARG A 8 -11.51 -28.67 -14.89
CA ARG A 8 -10.95 -27.67 -15.82
C ARG A 8 -11.44 -26.24 -15.60
N ILE A 9 -12.36 -26.03 -14.67
CA ILE A 9 -12.75 -24.69 -14.21
C ILE A 9 -11.82 -24.33 -13.05
N GLY A 10 -10.54 -24.14 -13.37
CA GLY A 10 -9.55 -23.63 -12.43
C GLY A 10 -10.10 -22.36 -11.77
N SER A 11 -9.89 -22.26 -10.46
CA SER A 11 -10.26 -21.14 -9.62
C SER A 11 -10.14 -19.81 -10.38
N VAL A 12 -11.28 -19.20 -10.71
CA VAL A 12 -11.31 -17.80 -11.11
C VAL A 12 -10.89 -17.06 -9.86
N ASP A 13 -9.61 -16.71 -9.78
CA ASP A 13 -9.08 -15.92 -8.68
C ASP A 13 -9.92 -14.65 -8.64
N GLU A 14 -10.69 -14.49 -7.56
CA GLU A 14 -11.62 -13.37 -7.46
C GLU A 14 -10.80 -12.07 -7.56
N PRO A 15 -11.20 -11.09 -8.41
CA PRO A 15 -10.45 -9.86 -8.59
C PRO A 15 -10.04 -9.24 -7.26
N LEU A 16 -8.81 -8.75 -7.16
CA LEU A 16 -8.26 -8.19 -5.92
C LEU A 16 -9.21 -7.14 -5.31
N GLU A 17 -9.79 -6.29 -6.16
CA GLU A 17 -10.79 -5.29 -5.79
C GLU A 17 -11.98 -5.92 -5.04
N LYS A 18 -12.53 -7.04 -5.54
CA LYS A 18 -13.66 -7.73 -4.91
C LYS A 18 -13.26 -8.36 -3.58
N LYS A 19 -12.05 -8.92 -3.48
CA LYS A 19 -11.52 -9.47 -2.23
C LYS A 19 -11.33 -8.39 -1.18
N LEU A 20 -10.70 -7.27 -1.54
CA LEU A 20 -10.49 -6.11 -0.67
C LEU A 20 -11.82 -5.49 -0.23
N TRP A 21 -12.78 -5.34 -1.16
CA TRP A 21 -14.11 -4.84 -0.86
C TRP A 21 -14.84 -5.71 0.17
N LYS A 22 -14.86 -7.03 -0.03
CA LYS A 22 -15.47 -7.97 0.93
C LYS A 22 -14.79 -7.95 2.30
N ALA A 23 -13.47 -7.86 2.33
CA ALA A 23 -12.71 -7.76 3.59
C ALA A 23 -13.05 -6.46 4.32
N ALA A 24 -13.08 -5.33 3.61
CA ALA A 24 -13.44 -4.04 4.17
C ALA A 24 -14.88 -4.01 4.68
N ASP A 25 -15.85 -4.58 3.96
CA ASP A 25 -17.25 -4.63 4.39
C ASP A 25 -17.41 -5.47 5.67
N LYS A 26 -16.68 -6.59 5.78
CA LYS A 26 -16.67 -7.42 7.00
C LYS A 26 -16.11 -6.68 8.22
N LEU A 27 -15.15 -5.77 8.04
CA LEU A 27 -14.55 -4.99 9.12
C LEU A 27 -15.39 -3.77 9.54
N ARG A 28 -16.22 -3.23 8.64
CA ARG A 28 -17.09 -2.06 8.91
C ARG A 28 -18.12 -2.30 10.01
N LYS A 29 -18.56 -3.55 10.21
CA LYS A 29 -19.64 -3.92 11.14
C LYS A 29 -20.86 -3.00 10.97
N ASN A 30 -21.22 -2.23 12.00
CA ASN A 30 -22.39 -1.36 12.04
C ASN A 30 -22.08 0.12 11.76
N MET A 31 -20.84 0.47 11.39
CA MET A 31 -20.46 1.85 11.08
C MET A 31 -21.04 2.28 9.74
N ASP A 32 -21.57 3.50 9.63
CA ASP A 32 -22.13 3.98 8.37
C ASP A 32 -21.06 4.11 7.27
N ALA A 33 -21.46 3.97 6.01
CA ALA A 33 -20.53 4.04 4.88
C ALA A 33 -19.90 5.44 4.75
N ALA A 34 -20.64 6.49 5.11
CA ALA A 34 -20.13 7.86 5.07
C ALA A 34 -19.03 8.09 6.11
N GLU A 35 -19.03 7.36 7.23
CA GLU A 35 -17.98 7.45 8.25
C GLU A 35 -16.82 6.50 7.93
N TYR A 36 -17.12 5.27 7.52
CA TYR A 36 -16.12 4.25 7.23
C TYR A 36 -15.18 4.61 6.08
N LYS A 37 -15.66 5.38 5.09
CA LYS A 37 -14.83 5.86 3.98
C LYS A 37 -13.60 6.63 4.46
N HIS A 38 -13.71 7.41 5.55
CA HIS A 38 -12.61 8.21 6.06
C HIS A 38 -11.51 7.33 6.66
N VAL A 39 -11.90 6.23 7.30
CA VAL A 39 -10.96 5.24 7.86
C VAL A 39 -10.27 4.48 6.72
N VAL A 40 -11.03 3.90 5.79
CA VAL A 40 -10.45 3.08 4.72
C VAL A 40 -9.59 3.91 3.78
N LEU A 41 -10.06 5.08 3.34
CA LEU A 41 -9.28 5.97 2.49
C LEU A 41 -8.04 6.50 3.21
N GLY A 42 -8.15 6.79 4.51
CA GLY A 42 -7.00 7.19 5.33
C GLY A 42 -5.93 6.09 5.42
N LEU A 43 -6.33 4.83 5.60
CA LEU A 43 -5.41 3.70 5.64
C LEU A 43 -4.75 3.41 4.28
N ILE A 44 -5.51 3.47 3.18
CA ILE A 44 -4.96 3.31 1.83
C ILE A 44 -3.97 4.43 1.53
N PHE A 45 -4.31 5.67 1.88
CA PHE A 45 -3.42 6.81 1.72
C PHE A 45 -2.14 6.64 2.54
N LEU A 46 -2.24 6.23 3.80
CA LEU A 46 -1.09 5.99 4.66
C LEU A 46 -0.17 4.90 4.09
N LYS A 47 -0.75 3.80 3.60
CA LYS A 47 0.02 2.73 2.93
C LYS A 47 0.73 3.27 1.69
N TYR A 48 0.02 4.01 0.84
CA TYR A 48 0.59 4.59 -0.37
C TYR A 48 1.79 5.51 -0.09
N ILE A 49 1.66 6.45 0.85
CA ILE A 49 2.77 7.35 1.18
C ILE A 49 3.93 6.60 1.86
N SER A 50 3.64 5.56 2.63
CA SER A 50 4.66 4.73 3.27
C SER A 50 5.47 3.95 2.24
N ASP A 51 4.81 3.41 1.20
CA ASP A 51 5.46 2.66 0.13
C ASP A 51 6.35 3.56 -0.72
N ALA A 52 5.84 4.74 -1.11
CA ALA A 52 6.63 5.72 -1.85
C ALA A 52 7.85 6.21 -1.04
N PHE A 53 7.66 6.40 0.27
CA PHE A 53 8.75 6.73 1.19
C PHE A 53 9.78 5.61 1.27
N GLU A 54 9.35 4.36 1.46
CA GLU A 54 10.25 3.20 1.58
C GLU A 54 11.07 2.96 0.31
N GLU A 55 10.44 3.08 -0.86
CA GLU A 55 11.13 2.99 -2.15
C GLU A 55 12.23 4.05 -2.31
N LEU A 56 11.97 5.29 -1.88
CA LEU A 56 12.98 6.36 -1.94
C LEU A 56 14.02 6.22 -0.83
N TYR A 57 13.62 5.82 0.37
CA TYR A 57 14.50 5.57 1.51
C TYR A 57 15.59 4.55 1.15
N GLU A 58 15.22 3.42 0.52
CA GLU A 58 16.21 2.42 0.11
C GLU A 58 17.14 2.94 -1.00
N LYS A 59 16.66 3.79 -1.92
CA LYS A 59 17.54 4.44 -2.94
C LYS A 59 18.54 5.40 -2.31
N LEU A 60 18.08 6.24 -1.38
CA LEU A 60 18.92 7.19 -0.64
C LEU A 60 19.97 6.45 0.18
N LYS A 61 19.56 5.38 0.86
CA LYS A 61 20.43 4.51 1.65
C LYS A 61 21.44 3.72 0.80
N GLU A 62 21.09 3.33 -0.42
CA GLU A 62 22.04 2.74 -1.37
C GLU A 62 23.12 3.75 -1.80
N GLY A 63 22.79 5.05 -1.83
CA GLY A 63 23.75 6.13 -2.01
C GLY A 63 24.48 6.11 -3.36
N LYS A 64 23.78 5.73 -4.44
CA LYS A 64 24.36 5.62 -5.79
C LYS A 64 23.82 6.72 -6.71
N GLY A 65 24.66 7.16 -7.65
CA GLY A 65 24.26 8.11 -8.68
C GLY A 65 23.89 9.46 -8.07
N ASP A 66 22.69 9.95 -8.39
CA ASP A 66 22.20 11.25 -7.91
C ASP A 66 21.99 11.30 -6.38
N TYR A 67 22.01 10.15 -5.69
CA TYR A 67 21.85 10.04 -4.24
C TYR A 67 23.17 9.82 -3.48
N GLU A 68 24.33 10.00 -4.13
CA GLU A 68 25.63 9.85 -3.47
C GLU A 68 25.81 10.90 -2.36
N GLY A 69 26.02 10.43 -1.13
CA GLY A 69 26.14 11.29 0.06
C GLY A 69 24.81 11.82 0.61
N ALA A 70 23.68 11.37 0.06
CA ALA A 70 22.36 11.72 0.59
C ALA A 70 22.12 11.12 1.99
N ASP A 71 21.34 11.83 2.80
CA ASP A 71 20.91 11.35 4.12
C ASP A 71 19.46 10.85 4.04
N PRO A 72 19.21 9.53 4.16
CA PRO A 72 17.86 8.99 4.13
C PRO A 72 16.98 9.46 5.30
N GLU A 73 17.53 10.11 6.33
CA GLU A 73 16.73 10.73 7.39
C GLU A 73 16.56 12.26 7.24
N ASP A 74 17.13 12.88 6.18
CA ASP A 74 16.84 14.28 5.82
C ASP A 74 15.52 14.38 5.03
N LYS A 75 14.60 15.21 5.53
CA LYS A 75 13.28 15.47 4.93
C LYS A 75 13.36 16.17 3.57
N ASN A 76 14.44 16.92 3.32
CA ASN A 76 14.59 17.69 2.08
C ASN A 76 14.77 16.77 0.87
N GLU A 77 15.43 15.62 1.04
CA GLU A 77 15.63 14.61 -0.01
C GLU A 77 14.31 14.09 -0.58
N TYR A 78 13.31 13.94 0.29
CA TYR A 78 11.96 13.49 -0.10
C TYR A 78 11.16 14.59 -0.79
N THR A 79 11.33 15.84 -0.33
CA THR A 79 10.59 16.99 -0.88
C THR A 79 11.00 17.26 -2.34
N ALA A 80 12.28 17.06 -2.68
CA ALA A 80 12.79 17.19 -4.05
C ALA A 80 12.09 16.20 -5.02
N GLU A 81 11.80 14.99 -4.54
CA GLU A 81 11.14 13.92 -5.30
C GLU A 81 9.60 13.94 -5.19
N LYS A 82 9.03 14.96 -4.53
CA LYS A 82 7.59 15.07 -4.24
C LYS A 82 7.05 13.88 -3.42
N VAL A 83 7.90 13.26 -2.62
CA VAL A 83 7.56 12.20 -1.68
C VAL A 83 7.38 12.80 -0.28
N PHE A 84 6.38 12.32 0.46
CA PHE A 84 6.22 12.72 1.86
C PHE A 84 7.26 12.00 2.73
N TYR A 85 7.98 12.74 3.56
CA TYR A 85 8.79 12.12 4.62
C TYR A 85 7.87 11.47 5.67
N VAL A 86 8.04 10.17 5.90
CA VAL A 86 7.26 9.41 6.87
C VAL A 86 8.11 9.14 8.13
N PRO A 87 7.74 9.72 9.29
CA PRO A 87 8.51 9.52 10.52
C PRO A 87 8.46 8.06 10.98
N PRO A 88 9.46 7.57 11.73
CA PRO A 88 9.55 6.16 12.14
C PRO A 88 8.30 5.60 12.83
N SER A 89 7.55 6.43 13.58
CA SER A 89 6.32 6.03 14.26
C SER A 89 5.11 5.81 13.33
N ALA A 90 5.19 6.29 12.08
CA ALA A 90 4.10 6.25 11.11
C ALA A 90 4.41 5.37 9.88
N ARG A 91 5.62 4.77 9.81
CA ARG A 91 6.00 3.87 8.73
C ARG A 91 5.17 2.59 8.80
N TRP A 92 4.47 2.28 7.71
CA TRP A 92 3.78 0.99 7.55
C TRP A 92 4.80 -0.16 7.57
N LYS A 93 4.46 -1.30 8.20
CA LYS A 93 5.30 -2.52 8.27
C LYS A 93 4.55 -3.73 7.72
#